data_AF-X1LD36-F1
#
_entry.id   AF-X1LD36-F1
#
_cell.length_a   1.000
_cell.length_b   1.000
_cell.length_c   1.000
_cell.angle_alpha   90.00
_cell.angle_beta   90.00
_cell.angle_gamma   90.00
#
_symmetry.space_group_name_H-M   'P 1'
#
loop_
_entity.id
_entity.type
_entity.pdbx_description
1 polymer ?
#
loop_
_entity_poly.entity_id
_entity_poly.type
_entity_poly.pdbx_seq_one_letter_code
_entity_poly.pdbx_strand_id
1 'polypeptide(L)' 'MAKTLKEMGMPTAFSGDADFSGMDGTKDLFIANVIHQAFIDVNEEGTEAAAATGVVMELKAA' A
#
# COMPACT_ATOMS: atom_id res chain seq x y z
N MET A 1 -1.87 -5.59 -4.10
CA MET A 1 -1.19 -5.95 -2.82
C MET A 1 -2.12 -6.00 -1.62
N ALA A 2 -3.36 -5.46 -1.69
CA ALA A 2 -4.28 -5.43 -0.55
C ALA A 2 -4.51 -6.80 0.12
N LYS A 3 -4.86 -7.85 -0.64
CA LYS A 3 -5.09 -9.21 -0.10
C LYS A 3 -3.87 -9.73 0.68
N THR A 4 -2.68 -9.70 0.06
CA THR A 4 -1.43 -10.19 0.67
C THR A 4 -1.12 -9.45 1.97
N LEU A 5 -1.24 -8.12 1.99
CA LEU A 5 -0.97 -7.35 3.20
C LEU A 5 -1.99 -7.61 4.32
N LYS A 6 -3.27 -7.85 3.98
CA LYS A 6 -4.28 -8.30 4.95
C LYS A 6 -3.87 -9.64 5.59
N GLU A 7 -3.44 -10.61 4.77
CA GLU A 7 -2.99 -11.94 5.22
C GLU A 7 -1.69 -11.89 6.04
N MET A 8 -0.83 -10.91 5.78
CA MET A 8 0.42 -10.66 6.53
C MET A 8 0.22 -9.91 7.86
N GLY A 9 -1.02 -9.67 8.28
CA GLY A 9 -1.32 -9.05 9.58
C GLY A 9 -1.67 -7.56 9.54
N MET A 10 -1.97 -7.01 8.36
CA MET A 10 -2.44 -5.63 8.21
C MET A 10 -3.92 -5.52 7.75
N PRO A 11 -4.89 -6.27 8.29
CA PRO A 11 -6.26 -6.24 7.79
C PRO A 11 -6.99 -4.92 8.06
N THR A 12 -6.79 -4.32 9.24
CA THR A 12 -7.48 -3.11 9.72
C THR A 12 -7.21 -1.89 8.84
N ALA A 13 -6.02 -1.78 8.24
CA ALA A 13 -5.65 -0.64 7.39
C ALA A 13 -6.54 -0.50 6.13
N PHE A 14 -7.25 -1.57 5.74
CA PHE A 14 -8.12 -1.62 4.57
C PHE A 14 -9.61 -1.76 4.95
N SER A 15 -9.98 -1.45 6.19
CA SER A 15 -11.36 -1.51 6.68
C SER A 15 -11.83 -0.16 7.23
N GLY A 16 -13.12 -0.08 7.56
CA GLY A 16 -13.71 1.07 8.25
C GLY A 16 -13.11 1.33 9.64
N ASP A 17 -12.38 0.37 10.22
CA ASP A 17 -11.71 0.51 11.51
C ASP A 17 -10.29 1.11 11.40
N ALA A 18 -9.82 1.43 10.19
CA ALA A 18 -8.53 2.06 9.97
C ALA A 18 -8.42 3.37 10.76
N ASP A 19 -7.27 3.60 11.40
CA ASP A 19 -6.97 4.84 12.12
C ASP A 19 -5.70 5.46 11.56
N PHE A 20 -5.88 6.38 10.62
CA PHE A 20 -4.81 7.19 10.03
C PHE A 20 -4.88 8.66 10.49
N SER A 21 -5.44 8.91 11.69
CA SER A 21 -5.59 10.27 12.24
C SER A 21 -4.29 11.04 12.42
N GLY A 22 -3.14 10.36 12.41
CA GLY A 22 -1.84 11.00 12.35
C GLY A 22 -1.56 11.77 11.05
N MET A 23 -2.34 11.56 9.98
CA MET A 23 -2.15 12.22 8.68
C MET A 23 -2.90 13.54 8.57
N ASP A 24 -4.17 13.59 8.98
CA ASP A 24 -5.05 14.74 8.76
C ASP A 24 -5.91 15.12 9.99
N GLY A 25 -5.73 14.43 11.12
CA GLY A 25 -6.49 14.65 12.36
C GLY A 25 -7.88 14.00 12.39
N THR A 26 -8.32 13.32 11.34
CA THR A 26 -9.61 12.61 11.26
C THR A 26 -9.42 11.10 11.31
N LYS A 27 -10.50 10.34 11.52
CA LYS A 27 -10.47 8.87 11.35
C LYS A 27 -11.16 8.46 10.06
N ASP A 28 -11.14 9.33 9.05
CA ASP A 28 -11.94 9.16 7.84
C ASP A 28 -11.14 8.56 6.69
N LEU A 29 -9.84 8.29 6.88
CA LEU A 29 -9.00 7.67 5.85
C LEU A 29 -8.92 6.15 6.02
N PHE A 30 -8.84 5.44 4.90
CA PHE A 30 -8.46 4.03 4.84
C PHE A 30 -7.66 3.74 3.56
N ILE A 31 -6.91 2.64 3.53
CA ILE A 31 -6.24 2.18 2.31
C ILE A 31 -7.26 1.49 1.41
N ALA A 32 -7.52 2.09 0.24
CA ALA A 32 -8.36 1.49 -0.80
C ALA A 32 -7.59 0.43 -1.59
N ASN A 33 -6.34 0.73 -1.98
CA ASN A 33 -5.52 -0.21 -2.75
C ASN A 33 -4.02 0.01 -2.52
N VAL A 34 -3.23 -1.02 -2.80
CA VAL A 34 -1.76 -0.95 -2.84
C VAL A 34 -1.28 -1.65 -4.10
N ILE A 35 -0.47 -0.93 -4.88
CA ILE A 35 0.11 -1.38 -6.15
C ILE A 35 1.63 -1.42 -5.95
N HIS A 36 2.26 -2.51 -6.35
CA HIS A 36 3.71 -2.66 -6.30
C HIS A 36 4.18 -3.21 -7.65
N GLN A 37 5.20 -2.58 -8.21
CA GLN A 37 5.84 -3.01 -9.45
C GLN A 37 7.34 -2.99 -9.27
N ALA A 38 7.99 -4.04 -9.74
CA ALA A 38 9.44 -4.19 -9.73
C ALA A 38 9.95 -4.57 -11.12
N PHE A 39 11.19 -4.19 -11.40
CA PHE A 39 11.95 -4.44 -12.61
C PHE A 39 13.32 -4.97 -12.23
N ILE A 40 13.78 -6.00 -12.94
CA ILE A 40 15.12 -6.57 -12.81
C ILE A 40 15.63 -6.82 -14.24
N ASP A 41 16.84 -6.35 -14.53
CA ASP A 41 17.62 -6.67 -15.72
C ASP A 41 18.96 -7.29 -15.31
N VAL A 42 19.33 -8.38 -15.98
CA VAL A 42 20.58 -9.09 -15.74
C VAL A 42 21.26 -9.29 -17.07
N ASN A 43 22.47 -8.76 -17.19
CA ASN A 43 23.29 -8.87 -18.38
C ASN A 43 24.76 -9.15 -17.99
N GLU A 44 25.61 -9.29 -18.99
CA GLU A 44 27.04 -9.59 -18.82
C GLU A 44 27.82 -8.49 -18.08
N GLU A 45 27.29 -7.26 -18.06
CA GLU A 45 27.89 -6.12 -17.36
C GLU A 45 27.44 -6.04 -15.89
N GLY A 46 26.31 -6.64 -15.53
CA GLY A 46 25.84 -6.71 -14.15
C GLY A 46 24.32 -6.88 -14.00
N THR A 47 23.76 -6.30 -12.95
CA THR A 47 22.33 -6.37 -12.63
C THR A 47 21.79 -4.98 -12.31
N GLU A 48 20.74 -4.58 -12.99
CA GLU A 48 19.96 -3.37 -12.68
C GLU A 48 18.61 -3.78 -12.08
N ALA A 49 18.20 -3.14 -10.99
CA ALA A 49 16.91 -3.41 -10.37
C ALA A 49 16.25 -2.11 -9.88
N ALA A 50 14.95 -2.01 -10.10
CA ALA A 50 14.14 -0.88 -9.66
C ALA A 50 12.78 -1.36 -9.15
N ALA A 51 12.16 -0.62 -8.23
CA ALA A 51 10.81 -0.90 -7.78
C ALA A 51 10.10 0.38 -7.33
N ALA A 52 8.77 0.37 -7.43
CA ALA A 52 7.90 1.43 -6.94
C ALA A 52 6.66 0.83 -6.26
N THR A 53 6.20 1.50 -5.19
CA THR A 53 4.99 1.13 -4.46
C THR A 53 4.08 2.34 -4.33
N GLY A 54 2.84 2.21 -4.78
CA GLY A 54 1.78 3.20 -4.60
C GLY A 54 0.76 2.74 -3.58
N VAL A 55 0.41 3.60 -2.64
CA VAL A 55 -0.68 3.40 -1.66
C VAL A 55 -1.78 4.39 -2.00
N VAL A 56 -2.98 3.87 -2.31
CA VAL A 56 -4.15 4.68 -2.63
C VAL A 56 -5.01 4.78 -1.38
N MET A 57 -5.22 6.01 -0.92
CA MET A 57 -6.02 6.36 0.24
C MET A 57 -7.35 6.95 -0.23
N GLU A 58 -8.44 6.57 0.44
CA GLU A 58 -9.78 7.12 0.19
C GLU A 58 -10.44 7.54 1.50
N LEU A 59 -11.45 8.40 1.38
CA LEU A 59 -12.32 8.76 2.48
C LEU A 59 -13.35 7.64 2.70
N LYS A 60 -13.61 7.31 3.96
CA LYS A 60 -14.70 6.42 4.37
C LYS A 60 -16.03 7.05 3.94
N ALA A 61 -16.96 6.21 3.47
CA ALA A 61 -18.33 6.66 3.24
C ALA A 61 -19.01 6.99 4.58
N ALA A 62 -19.80 8.07 4.58
CA ALA A 62 -20.60 8.51 5.73
C ALA A 62 -21.77 7.57 6.05
#